data_AF-A0A948SAQ2-F1
#
_entry.id   AF-A0A948SAQ2-F1
#
_cell.length_a   1.000
_cell.length_b   1.000
_cell.length_c   1.000
_cell.angle_alpha   90.00
_cell.angle_beta   90.00
_cell.angle_gamma   90.00
#
_symmetry.space_group_name_H-M   'P 1'
#
loop_
_entity.id
_entity.type
_entity.pdbx_description
1 polymer ?
#
loop_
_entity_poly.entity_id
_entity_poly.type
_entity_poly.pdbx_seq_one_letter_code
_entity_poly.pdbx_strand_id
1 'polypeptide(L)'
;MSAQCAPSLASVRARIVALKRSQRFVPWRYSSELADDLRELLGAMKRVVEDPRQGAELMAAFYETDRNIFDHCDDSSGYVGDVYRFDAQELFVRFGKACEDKEWLVHRVFGLIAADDYGVRDALLEAAPRYLPKAQIRGLVARMREADAALPEDKRGYKWRVDIEILARAMKDGALFAEARLSYPGPLHSSTCVDIAGVYFSAGQAETALEWLEKTPLGDHTRDRERDELLFKVYAALGARESQESVAWRIFRRDRNLSTLEQLLALAGQSAREKIVHGEVSVILADTRFDCADAQFLVDAGRGAEAEDYLMARAGLIDGEHYYGLLPLSESMLGAGHPLAATVVYRALLDSILKRARSKIYGHAASYLRNLERISGKIMEWKGLPDHPAYLASLQSKHARKSAFWSRCAG
;
A
#
# COMPACT_ATOMS: atom_id res chain seq x y z
N MET A 1 37.30 1.97 27.76
CA MET A 1 37.28 1.05 26.61
C MET A 1 37.32 -0.38 27.15
N SER A 2 36.17 -0.94 27.48
CA SER A 2 36.08 -2.33 27.95
C SER A 2 36.22 -3.25 26.73
N ALA A 3 37.17 -4.18 26.80
CA ALA A 3 37.39 -5.18 25.76
C ALA A 3 36.09 -5.97 25.55
N GLN A 4 35.39 -5.73 24.43
CA GLN A 4 34.32 -6.62 23.98
C GLN A 4 34.99 -7.95 23.63
N CYS A 5 34.84 -8.92 24.52
CA CYS A 5 35.25 -10.30 24.30
C CYS A 5 34.61 -10.77 22.98
N ALA A 6 35.37 -11.44 22.11
CA ALA A 6 34.82 -11.99 20.87
C ALA A 6 33.58 -12.83 21.19
N PRO A 7 32.51 -12.75 20.38
CA PRO A 7 31.28 -13.47 20.68
C PRO A 7 31.58 -14.98 20.74
N SER A 8 30.94 -15.64 21.70
CA SER A 8 30.98 -17.09 21.87
C SER A 8 29.57 -17.67 21.85
N LEU A 9 29.46 -18.97 21.55
CA LEU A 9 28.18 -19.69 21.63
C LEU A 9 27.51 -19.52 23.01
N ALA A 10 28.30 -19.56 24.09
CA ALA A 10 27.81 -19.35 25.45
C ALA A 10 27.24 -17.93 25.64
N SER A 11 27.91 -16.91 25.12
CA SER A 11 27.40 -15.52 25.18
C SER A 11 26.10 -15.32 24.40
N VAL A 12 25.95 -15.98 23.23
CA VAL A 12 24.70 -15.92 22.43
C VAL A 12 23.54 -16.54 23.21
N ARG A 13 23.75 -17.75 23.78
CA ARG A 13 22.75 -18.41 24.62
C ARG A 13 22.36 -17.55 25.83
N ALA A 14 23.35 -16.97 26.51
CA ALA A 14 23.10 -16.11 27.67
C ALA A 14 22.27 -14.87 27.30
N ARG A 15 22.55 -14.23 26.16
CA ARG A 15 21.78 -13.08 25.66
C ARG A 15 20.33 -13.46 25.33
N ILE A 16 20.09 -14.59 24.65
CA ILE A 16 18.72 -15.08 24.39
C ILE A 16 17.96 -15.32 25.71
N VAL A 17 18.59 -15.98 26.68
CA VAL A 17 17.98 -16.21 28.01
C VAL A 17 17.68 -14.89 28.72
N ALA A 18 18.56 -13.89 28.61
CA ALA A 18 18.33 -12.57 29.18
C ALA A 18 17.13 -11.87 28.53
N LEU A 19 16.98 -11.96 27.19
CA LEU A 19 15.82 -11.41 26.47
C LEU A 19 14.50 -12.05 26.92
N LYS A 20 14.47 -13.36 27.18
CA LYS A 20 13.27 -14.06 27.71
C LYS A 20 12.88 -13.63 29.14
N ARG A 21 13.79 -13.00 29.89
CA ARG A 21 13.61 -12.66 31.31
C ARG A 21 13.59 -11.16 31.57
N SER A 22 13.96 -10.34 30.60
CA SER A 22 13.99 -8.90 30.76
C SER A 22 12.60 -8.39 31.13
N GLN A 23 12.51 -7.59 32.18
CA GLN A 23 11.28 -6.92 32.63
C GLN A 23 11.35 -5.41 32.36
N ARG A 24 12.44 -4.94 31.73
CA ARG A 24 12.64 -3.52 31.44
C ARG A 24 11.76 -3.13 30.26
N PHE A 25 10.86 -2.18 30.48
CA PHE A 25 10.08 -1.57 29.42
C PHE A 25 10.93 -0.66 28.52
N VAL A 26 10.74 -0.78 27.20
CA VAL A 26 11.41 0.01 26.16
C VAL A 26 10.37 0.91 25.48
N PRO A 27 10.38 2.23 25.75
CA PRO A 27 9.52 3.20 25.05
C PRO A 27 9.84 3.33 23.55
N TRP A 28 8.87 3.78 22.74
CA TRP A 28 9.02 3.89 21.28
C TRP A 28 10.24 4.66 20.78
N ARG A 29 10.70 5.66 21.54
CA ARG A 29 11.89 6.45 21.19
C ARG A 29 13.20 5.67 21.30
N TYR A 30 13.17 4.48 21.90
CA TYR A 30 14.32 3.59 22.11
C TYR A 30 14.16 2.22 21.42
N SER A 31 13.11 2.05 20.62
CA SER A 31 12.85 0.79 19.90
C SER A 31 13.92 0.53 18.83
N SER A 32 14.50 1.58 18.23
CA SER A 32 15.61 1.49 17.30
C SER A 32 16.86 0.88 17.92
N GLU A 33 17.22 1.32 19.13
CA GLU A 33 18.40 0.83 19.83
C GLU A 33 18.22 -0.62 20.25
N LEU A 34 17.02 -1.00 20.70
CA LEU A 34 16.70 -2.40 20.94
C LEU A 34 16.81 -3.23 19.65
N ALA A 35 16.30 -2.72 18.52
CA ALA A 35 16.42 -3.41 17.24
C ALA A 35 17.88 -3.62 16.83
N ASP A 36 18.74 -2.61 17.03
CA ASP A 36 20.18 -2.72 16.76
C ASP A 36 20.88 -3.74 17.67
N ASP A 37 20.53 -3.77 18.97
CA ASP A 37 21.02 -4.78 19.90
C ASP A 37 20.61 -6.20 19.47
N LEU A 38 19.38 -6.38 18.99
CA LEU A 38 18.89 -7.67 18.47
C LEU A 38 19.64 -8.05 17.18
N ARG A 39 19.88 -7.12 16.25
CA ARG A 39 20.68 -7.36 15.04
C ARG A 39 22.11 -7.75 15.36
N GLU A 40 22.71 -7.12 16.37
CA GLU A 40 24.05 -7.49 16.83
C GLU A 40 24.08 -8.93 17.38
N LEU A 41 23.03 -9.34 18.13
CA LEU A 41 22.89 -10.72 18.60
C LEU A 41 22.79 -11.71 17.44
N LEU A 42 21.97 -11.42 16.43
CA LEU A 42 21.86 -12.23 15.21
C LEU A 42 23.21 -12.30 14.46
N GLY A 43 23.90 -11.17 14.33
CA GLY A 43 25.23 -11.08 13.72
C GLY A 43 26.31 -11.85 14.50
N ALA A 44 26.21 -11.89 15.84
CA ALA A 44 27.07 -12.73 16.68
C ALA A 44 26.78 -14.21 16.44
N MET A 45 25.51 -14.62 16.47
CA MET A 45 25.09 -16.00 16.19
C MET A 45 25.58 -16.47 14.81
N LYS A 46 25.42 -15.63 13.78
CA LYS A 46 25.85 -15.88 12.40
C LYS A 46 27.34 -16.22 12.28
N ARG A 47 28.19 -15.66 13.15
CA ARG A 47 29.65 -15.81 13.16
C ARG A 47 30.14 -17.02 13.96
N VAL A 48 29.46 -17.37 15.04
CA VAL A 48 29.96 -18.35 16.02
C VAL A 48 29.34 -19.74 15.90
N VAL A 49 28.18 -19.86 15.23
CA VAL A 49 27.47 -21.14 15.10
C VAL A 49 27.82 -21.79 13.76
N GLU A 50 28.48 -22.93 13.81
CA GLU A 50 28.87 -23.72 12.63
C GLU A 50 27.85 -24.81 12.31
N ASP A 51 27.34 -25.53 13.31
CA ASP A 51 26.36 -26.59 13.12
C ASP A 51 24.98 -26.03 12.71
N PRO A 52 24.46 -26.35 11.52
CA PRO A 52 23.19 -25.82 11.04
C PRO A 52 21.99 -26.17 11.93
N ARG A 53 21.96 -27.37 12.50
CA ARG A 53 20.86 -27.80 13.37
C ARG A 53 20.86 -26.99 14.67
N GLN A 54 22.01 -26.81 15.30
CA GLN A 54 22.18 -25.94 16.46
C GLN A 54 21.84 -24.48 16.13
N GLY A 55 22.19 -23.99 14.94
CA GLY A 55 21.82 -22.66 14.48
C GLY A 55 20.31 -22.47 14.35
N ALA A 56 19.62 -23.43 13.74
CA ALA A 56 18.17 -23.42 13.64
C ALA A 56 17.50 -23.48 15.02
N GLU A 57 18.04 -24.26 15.96
CA GLU A 57 17.54 -24.34 17.34
C GLU A 57 17.73 -23.02 18.11
N LEU A 58 18.88 -22.35 17.95
CA LEU A 58 19.11 -21.04 18.55
C LEU A 58 18.22 -19.95 17.94
N MET A 59 17.99 -20.02 16.63
CA MET A 59 17.05 -19.12 15.97
C MET A 59 15.62 -19.36 16.45
N ALA A 60 15.20 -20.62 16.65
CA ALA A 60 13.91 -20.93 17.27
C ALA A 60 13.83 -20.33 18.69
N ALA A 61 14.89 -20.46 19.49
CA ALA A 61 14.95 -19.86 20.82
C ALA A 61 14.93 -18.32 20.78
N PHE A 62 15.47 -17.69 19.74
CA PHE A 62 15.37 -16.25 19.50
C PHE A 62 13.94 -15.83 19.15
N TYR A 63 13.27 -16.54 18.24
CA TYR A 63 11.86 -16.26 17.92
C TYR A 63 10.96 -16.39 19.15
N GLU A 64 11.20 -17.36 20.03
CA GLU A 64 10.50 -17.50 21.30
C GLU A 64 10.76 -16.37 22.31
N THR A 65 11.59 -15.39 22.00
CA THR A 65 11.73 -14.17 22.81
C THR A 65 10.68 -13.11 22.46
N ASP A 66 9.99 -13.24 21.33
CA ASP A 66 9.03 -12.27 20.80
C ASP A 66 7.98 -11.84 21.82
N ARG A 67 7.28 -12.77 22.48
CA ARG A 67 6.22 -12.45 23.44
C ARG A 67 6.74 -11.54 24.55
N ASN A 68 7.85 -11.92 25.17
CA ASN A 68 8.42 -11.11 26.24
C ASN A 68 8.90 -9.75 25.73
N ILE A 69 9.47 -9.68 24.53
CA ILE A 69 9.93 -8.41 23.95
C ILE A 69 8.75 -7.49 23.64
N PHE A 70 7.72 -7.97 22.95
CA PHE A 70 6.57 -7.15 22.57
C PHE A 70 5.69 -6.77 23.77
N ASP A 71 5.63 -7.60 24.82
CA ASP A 71 4.98 -7.22 26.09
C ASP A 71 5.70 -6.07 26.81
N HIS A 72 7.00 -5.87 26.53
CA HIS A 72 7.84 -4.89 27.20
C HIS A 72 8.46 -3.86 26.26
N CYS A 73 7.95 -3.70 25.03
CA CYS A 73 8.44 -2.73 24.06
C CYS A 73 7.27 -2.08 23.32
N ASP A 74 7.24 -0.75 23.34
CA ASP A 74 6.38 0.01 22.44
C ASP A 74 7.03 0.07 21.05
N ASP A 75 6.69 -0.89 20.19
CA ASP A 75 7.18 -0.96 18.82
C ASP A 75 6.22 -0.30 17.81
N SER A 76 5.57 0.80 18.18
CA SER A 76 4.74 1.59 17.25
C SER A 76 5.53 2.08 16.01
N SER A 77 6.85 2.13 16.10
CA SER A 77 7.77 2.41 14.99
C SER A 77 7.97 1.24 14.01
N GLY A 78 7.71 0.00 14.42
CA GLY A 78 7.94 -1.22 13.65
C GLY A 78 9.37 -1.76 13.61
N TYR A 79 10.36 -1.03 14.14
CA TYR A 79 11.77 -1.41 14.09
C TYR A 79 12.07 -2.78 14.70
N VAL A 80 11.43 -3.14 15.82
CA VAL A 80 11.68 -4.42 16.50
C VAL A 80 11.01 -5.56 15.73
N GLY A 81 9.76 -5.37 15.29
CA GLY A 81 9.03 -6.30 14.43
C GLY A 81 9.80 -6.63 13.15
N ASP A 82 10.43 -5.64 12.53
CA ASP A 82 11.23 -5.82 11.32
C ASP A 82 12.45 -6.72 11.54
N VAL A 83 13.07 -6.69 12.73
CA VAL A 83 14.16 -7.63 13.05
C VAL A 83 13.67 -9.07 13.05
N TYR A 84 12.48 -9.35 13.58
CA TYR A 84 11.92 -10.70 13.57
C TYR A 84 11.46 -11.13 12.16
N ARG A 85 10.81 -10.23 11.42
CA ARG A 85 10.24 -10.54 10.10
C ARG A 85 11.31 -10.66 9.01
N PHE A 86 12.41 -9.90 9.09
CA PHE A 86 13.41 -9.82 8.03
C PHE A 86 14.77 -10.36 8.46
N ASP A 87 15.41 -9.75 9.46
CA ASP A 87 16.79 -10.09 9.85
C ASP A 87 16.89 -11.53 10.39
N ALA A 88 15.99 -11.89 11.30
CA ALA A 88 15.92 -13.21 11.90
C ALA A 88 15.46 -14.26 10.88
N GLN A 89 14.53 -13.91 9.98
CA GLN A 89 14.05 -14.81 8.93
C GLN A 89 15.20 -15.21 8.01
N GLU A 90 16.01 -14.26 7.58
CA GLU A 90 17.16 -14.53 6.71
C GLU A 90 18.19 -15.45 7.38
N LEU A 91 18.47 -15.24 8.66
CA LEU A 91 19.38 -16.10 9.40
C LEU A 91 18.79 -17.51 9.65
N PHE A 92 17.49 -17.60 9.93
CA PHE A 92 16.80 -18.89 10.03
C PHE A 92 16.84 -19.64 8.70
N VAL A 93 16.58 -18.96 7.57
CA VAL A 93 16.67 -19.55 6.23
C VAL A 93 18.08 -20.12 5.98
N ARG A 94 19.14 -19.39 6.35
CA ARG A 94 20.53 -19.86 6.20
C ARG A 94 20.75 -21.19 6.92
N PHE A 95 20.44 -21.26 8.21
CA PHE A 95 20.62 -22.47 9.00
C PHE A 95 19.67 -23.59 8.58
N GLY A 96 18.39 -23.25 8.36
CA GLY A 96 17.36 -24.17 7.93
C GLY A 96 17.69 -24.83 6.60
N LYS A 97 18.20 -24.07 5.63
CA LYS A 97 18.63 -24.61 4.33
C LYS A 97 19.74 -25.64 4.48
N ALA A 98 20.74 -25.34 5.31
CA ALA A 98 21.89 -26.22 5.56
C ALA A 98 21.61 -27.39 6.51
N CYS A 99 20.53 -27.36 7.29
CA CYS A 99 20.11 -28.46 8.16
C CYS A 99 19.59 -29.64 7.32
N GLU A 100 20.22 -30.81 7.44
CA GLU A 100 19.85 -32.04 6.70
C GLU A 100 18.59 -32.71 7.26
N ASP A 101 18.39 -32.66 8.58
CA ASP A 101 17.22 -33.23 9.26
C ASP A 101 15.97 -32.34 9.06
N LYS A 102 15.38 -32.43 7.86
CA LYS A 102 14.23 -31.60 7.48
C LYS A 102 12.97 -31.97 8.26
N GLU A 103 12.80 -33.22 8.66
CA GLU A 103 11.63 -33.63 9.47
C GLU A 103 11.67 -33.01 10.86
N TRP A 104 12.84 -33.00 11.51
CA TRP A 104 13.03 -32.26 12.75
C TRP A 104 12.78 -30.77 12.55
N LEU A 105 13.28 -30.18 11.46
CA LEU A 105 13.08 -28.75 11.17
C LEU A 105 11.60 -28.41 10.98
N VAL A 106 10.82 -29.25 10.28
CA VAL A 106 9.35 -29.09 10.16
C VAL A 106 8.70 -29.16 11.52
N HIS A 107 9.10 -30.09 12.39
CA HIS A 107 8.56 -30.17 13.75
C HIS A 107 8.86 -28.89 14.55
N ARG A 108 10.07 -28.35 14.41
CA ARG A 108 10.45 -27.11 15.10
C ARG A 108 9.68 -25.90 14.58
N VAL A 109 9.56 -25.73 13.26
CA VAL A 109 8.78 -24.65 12.65
C VAL A 109 7.31 -24.75 13.06
N PHE A 110 6.71 -25.94 13.03
CA PHE A 110 5.34 -26.13 13.50
C PHE A 110 5.14 -25.65 14.94
N GLY A 111 6.05 -26.01 15.85
CA GLY A 111 6.00 -25.56 17.24
C GLY A 111 6.13 -24.04 17.40
N LEU A 112 6.96 -23.38 16.58
CA LEU A 112 7.09 -21.93 16.57
C LEU A 112 5.78 -21.26 16.12
N ILE A 113 5.20 -21.71 15.02
CA ILE A 113 3.99 -21.11 14.45
C ILE A 113 2.77 -21.34 15.33
N ALA A 114 2.67 -22.49 16.00
CA ALA A 114 1.59 -22.79 16.93
C ALA A 114 1.48 -21.77 18.08
N ALA A 115 2.58 -21.08 18.42
CA ALA A 115 2.67 -20.10 19.51
C ALA A 115 3.10 -18.71 18.99
N ASP A 116 2.62 -18.29 17.82
CA ASP A 116 2.82 -16.95 17.28
C ASP A 116 1.66 -16.02 17.68
N ASP A 117 1.83 -15.28 18.78
CA ASP A 117 0.79 -14.37 19.28
C ASP A 117 0.83 -12.98 18.62
N TYR A 118 1.95 -12.61 17.98
CA TYR A 118 2.18 -11.27 17.41
C TYR A 118 2.28 -11.27 15.88
N GLY A 119 2.15 -12.44 15.24
CA GLY A 119 2.18 -12.60 13.78
C GLY A 119 3.56 -12.34 13.16
N VAL A 120 4.64 -12.35 13.96
CA VAL A 120 6.00 -12.07 13.45
C VAL A 120 6.68 -13.33 12.91
N ARG A 121 6.16 -14.51 13.25
CA ARG A 121 6.71 -15.81 12.84
C ARG A 121 6.12 -16.29 11.52
N ASP A 122 5.02 -15.70 11.04
CA ASP A 122 4.47 -15.91 9.69
C ASP A 122 5.52 -15.75 8.58
N ALA A 123 6.51 -14.88 8.80
CA ALA A 123 7.68 -14.73 7.95
C ALA A 123 8.40 -16.08 7.70
N LEU A 124 8.44 -17.00 8.66
CA LEU A 124 9.02 -18.33 8.45
C LEU A 124 8.22 -19.14 7.42
N LEU A 125 6.88 -19.03 7.44
CA LEU A 125 6.01 -19.69 6.45
C LEU A 125 6.20 -19.09 5.05
N GLU A 126 6.29 -17.76 4.95
CA GLU A 126 6.55 -17.06 3.68
C GLU A 126 7.88 -17.51 3.05
N ALA A 127 8.90 -17.74 3.88
CA ALA A 127 10.22 -18.18 3.45
C ALA A 127 10.38 -19.70 3.33
N ALA A 128 9.36 -20.50 3.67
CA ALA A 128 9.45 -21.96 3.75
C ALA A 128 10.08 -22.62 2.50
N PRO A 129 9.74 -22.24 1.25
CA PRO A 129 10.36 -22.82 0.05
C PRO A 129 11.88 -22.59 -0.07
N ARG A 130 12.44 -21.64 0.69
CA ARG A 130 13.88 -21.33 0.67
C ARG A 130 14.70 -22.30 1.52
N TYR A 131 14.07 -23.03 2.44
CA TYR A 131 14.77 -23.90 3.39
C TYR A 131 14.14 -25.29 3.59
N LEU A 132 12.89 -25.50 3.17
CA LEU A 132 12.22 -26.81 3.16
C LEU A 132 11.90 -27.25 1.72
N PRO A 133 12.10 -28.54 1.39
CA PRO A 133 11.58 -29.10 0.15
C PRO A 133 10.04 -29.13 0.16
N LYS A 134 9.43 -29.15 -1.04
CA LYS A 134 7.97 -29.10 -1.21
C LYS A 134 7.24 -30.21 -0.43
N ALA A 135 7.80 -31.42 -0.36
CA ALA A 135 7.23 -32.54 0.39
C ALA A 135 7.10 -32.22 1.90
N GLN A 136 8.12 -31.61 2.49
CA GLN A 136 8.10 -31.20 3.90
C GLN A 136 7.13 -30.06 4.18
N ILE A 137 6.97 -29.12 3.25
CA ILE A 137 5.95 -28.07 3.38
C ILE A 137 4.55 -28.69 3.33
N ARG A 138 4.31 -29.69 2.47
CA ARG A 138 3.05 -30.45 2.47
C ARG A 138 2.83 -31.21 3.78
N GLY A 139 3.89 -31.77 4.38
CA GLY A 139 3.84 -32.35 5.72
C GLY A 139 3.46 -31.33 6.81
N LEU A 140 3.98 -30.09 6.71
CA LEU A 140 3.60 -29.00 7.61
C LEU A 140 2.10 -28.66 7.48
N VAL A 141 1.58 -28.55 6.26
CA VAL A 141 0.15 -28.34 5.99
C VAL A 141 -0.71 -29.46 6.57
N ALA A 142 -0.29 -30.72 6.46
CA ALA A 142 -1.00 -31.85 7.05
C ALA A 142 -1.08 -31.74 8.58
N ARG A 143 0.04 -31.43 9.24
CA ARG A 143 0.09 -31.20 10.70
C ARG A 143 -0.81 -30.05 11.13
N MET A 144 -0.87 -28.96 10.37
CA MET A 144 -1.77 -27.83 10.63
C MET A 144 -3.24 -28.25 10.56
N ARG A 145 -3.63 -29.05 9.55
CA ARG A 145 -5.00 -29.59 9.43
C ARG A 145 -5.35 -30.54 10.57
N GLU A 146 -4.43 -31.41 10.96
CA GLU A 146 -4.62 -32.32 12.11
C GLU A 146 -4.80 -31.55 13.42
N ALA A 147 -3.96 -30.54 13.64
CA ALA A 147 -4.05 -29.67 14.81
C ALA A 147 -5.37 -28.88 14.82
N ASP A 148 -5.83 -28.41 13.66
CA ASP A 148 -7.11 -27.74 13.54
C ASP A 148 -8.30 -28.67 13.85
N ALA A 149 -8.28 -29.88 13.31
CA ALA A 149 -9.32 -30.87 13.56
C ALA A 149 -9.42 -31.27 15.05
N ALA A 150 -8.29 -31.23 15.77
CA ALA A 150 -8.23 -31.49 17.21
C ALA A 150 -8.78 -30.35 18.08
N LEU A 151 -8.98 -29.13 17.54
CA LEU A 151 -9.57 -28.02 18.28
C LEU A 151 -11.10 -28.18 18.44
N PRO A 152 -11.69 -27.63 19.52
CA PRO A 152 -13.13 -27.43 19.63
C PRO A 152 -13.69 -26.68 18.42
N GLU A 153 -14.89 -27.04 17.97
CA GLU A 153 -15.49 -26.53 16.72
C GLU A 153 -15.53 -24.99 16.64
N ASP A 154 -15.82 -24.32 17.76
CA ASP A 154 -15.87 -22.86 17.90
C ASP A 154 -14.50 -22.18 17.78
N LYS A 155 -13.41 -22.94 17.92
CA LYS A 155 -12.02 -22.48 17.83
C LYS A 155 -11.32 -22.93 16.54
N ARG A 156 -12.01 -23.68 15.67
CA ARG A 156 -11.40 -24.20 14.45
C ARG A 156 -11.17 -23.11 13.41
N GLY A 157 -9.97 -23.18 12.86
CA GLY A 157 -9.66 -22.88 11.48
C GLY A 157 -9.25 -21.45 11.21
N TYR A 158 -9.49 -20.46 12.07
CA TYR A 158 -9.04 -19.10 11.74
C TYR A 158 -7.51 -19.04 11.57
N LYS A 159 -6.75 -19.46 12.60
CA LYS A 159 -5.28 -19.45 12.55
C LYS A 159 -4.73 -20.37 11.47
N TRP A 160 -5.06 -21.66 11.54
CA TRP A 160 -4.43 -22.66 10.67
C TRP A 160 -4.81 -22.47 9.19
N ARG A 161 -5.99 -21.93 8.85
CA ARG A 161 -6.33 -21.61 7.45
C ARG A 161 -5.44 -20.48 6.92
N VAL A 162 -5.22 -19.41 7.69
CA VAL A 162 -4.31 -18.31 7.31
C VAL A 162 -2.88 -18.83 7.11
N ASP A 163 -2.39 -19.66 8.03
CA ASP A 163 -1.03 -20.24 7.92
C ASP A 163 -0.89 -21.12 6.66
N ILE A 164 -1.93 -21.90 6.31
CA ILE A 164 -1.97 -22.70 5.08
C ILE A 164 -2.01 -21.81 3.84
N GLU A 165 -2.76 -20.70 3.84
CA GLU A 165 -2.77 -19.73 2.74
C GLU A 165 -1.38 -19.13 2.50
N ILE A 166 -0.66 -18.76 3.56
CA ILE A 166 0.71 -18.23 3.47
C ILE A 166 1.63 -19.27 2.82
N LEU A 167 1.60 -20.52 3.29
CA LEU A 167 2.38 -21.61 2.70
C LEU A 167 2.00 -21.88 1.24
N ALA A 168 0.72 -21.86 0.91
CA ALA A 168 0.25 -22.08 -0.45
C ALA A 168 0.73 -20.97 -1.39
N ARG A 169 0.67 -19.71 -0.97
CA ARG A 169 1.21 -18.57 -1.72
C ARG A 169 2.71 -18.67 -1.89
N ALA A 170 3.45 -18.99 -0.83
CA ALA A 170 4.90 -19.16 -0.87
C ALA A 170 5.32 -20.27 -1.85
N MET A 171 4.60 -21.40 -1.86
CA MET A 171 4.82 -22.50 -2.79
C MET A 171 4.31 -22.22 -4.22
N LYS A 172 3.63 -21.09 -4.45
CA LYS A 172 2.88 -20.79 -5.68
C LYS A 172 1.90 -21.91 -6.03
N ASP A 173 1.23 -22.45 -5.03
CA ASP A 173 0.33 -23.59 -5.15
C ASP A 173 -1.13 -23.11 -5.17
N GLY A 174 -1.59 -22.71 -6.36
CA GLY A 174 -2.92 -22.11 -6.56
C GLY A 174 -4.07 -23.00 -6.09
N ALA A 175 -3.94 -24.32 -6.27
CA ALA A 175 -4.95 -25.28 -5.84
C ALA A 175 -5.09 -25.34 -4.31
N LEU A 176 -3.96 -25.43 -3.59
CA LEU A 176 -3.97 -25.39 -2.12
C LEU A 176 -4.49 -24.05 -1.60
N PHE A 177 -4.10 -22.94 -2.25
CA PHE A 177 -4.54 -21.61 -1.86
C PHE A 177 -6.06 -21.46 -2.05
N ALA A 178 -6.58 -21.88 -3.19
CA ALA A 178 -8.01 -21.87 -3.48
C ALA A 178 -8.80 -22.74 -2.48
N GLU A 179 -8.31 -23.95 -2.19
CA GLU A 179 -8.93 -24.84 -1.20
C GLU A 179 -9.02 -24.18 0.18
N ALA A 180 -7.93 -23.59 0.67
CA ALA A 180 -7.91 -22.88 1.95
C ALA A 180 -8.87 -21.68 1.95
N ARG A 181 -8.85 -20.86 0.89
CA ARG A 181 -9.68 -19.65 0.78
C ARG A 181 -11.18 -19.96 0.66
N LEU A 182 -11.54 -21.06 -0.01
CA LEU A 182 -12.92 -21.50 -0.17
C LEU A 182 -13.47 -22.22 1.08
N SER A 183 -12.61 -22.57 2.04
CA SER A 183 -13.06 -23.19 3.29
C SER A 183 -13.68 -22.19 4.28
N TYR A 184 -13.58 -20.89 4.01
CA TYR A 184 -14.27 -19.86 4.79
C TYR A 184 -15.77 -19.89 4.47
N PRO A 185 -16.65 -19.81 5.48
CA PRO A 185 -18.08 -19.73 5.25
C PRO A 185 -18.43 -18.39 4.63
N GLY A 186 -19.28 -18.40 3.60
CA GLY A 186 -19.78 -17.18 2.97
C GLY A 186 -19.89 -17.30 1.45
N PRO A 187 -20.47 -16.29 0.80
CA PRO A 187 -20.51 -16.22 -0.65
C PRO A 187 -19.12 -15.94 -1.23
N LEU A 188 -18.93 -16.31 -2.49
CA LEU A 188 -17.74 -15.92 -3.25
C LEU A 188 -17.75 -14.41 -3.48
N HIS A 189 -16.62 -13.76 -3.22
CA HIS A 189 -16.40 -12.33 -3.43
C HIS A 189 -15.30 -12.07 -4.46
N SER A 190 -15.34 -10.90 -5.09
CA SER A 190 -14.32 -10.45 -6.03
C SER A 190 -12.91 -10.52 -5.45
N SER A 191 -12.76 -10.17 -4.16
CA SER A 191 -11.48 -10.25 -3.45
C SER A 191 -10.91 -11.67 -3.42
N THR A 192 -11.76 -12.67 -3.15
CA THR A 192 -11.37 -14.09 -3.16
C THR A 192 -10.93 -14.52 -4.55
N CYS A 193 -11.68 -14.18 -5.59
CA CYS A 193 -11.33 -14.49 -6.98
C CYS A 193 -9.98 -13.88 -7.38
N VAL A 194 -9.76 -12.60 -7.07
CA VAL A 194 -8.52 -11.87 -7.37
C VAL A 194 -7.33 -12.48 -6.63
N ASP A 195 -7.47 -12.81 -5.34
CA ASP A 195 -6.38 -13.41 -4.55
C ASP A 195 -6.00 -14.80 -5.08
N ILE A 196 -6.99 -15.64 -5.39
CA ILE A 196 -6.75 -16.98 -5.95
C ILE A 196 -6.09 -16.86 -7.34
N ALA A 197 -6.65 -16.02 -8.21
CA ALA A 197 -6.08 -15.76 -9.53
C ALA A 197 -4.64 -15.27 -9.45
N GLY A 198 -4.33 -14.40 -8.47
CA GLY A 198 -2.98 -13.90 -8.24
C GLY A 198 -1.97 -15.01 -7.95
N VAL A 199 -2.34 -16.02 -7.16
CA VAL A 199 -1.47 -17.17 -6.88
C VAL A 199 -1.25 -18.02 -8.13
N TYR A 200 -2.33 -18.37 -8.86
CA TYR A 200 -2.23 -19.09 -10.13
C TYR A 200 -1.35 -18.35 -11.15
N PHE A 201 -1.53 -17.04 -11.29
CA PHE A 201 -0.72 -16.23 -12.19
C PHE A 201 0.76 -16.21 -11.78
N SER A 202 1.05 -16.08 -10.48
CA SER A 202 2.43 -16.12 -9.97
C SER A 202 3.13 -17.48 -10.20
N ALA A 203 2.34 -18.55 -10.34
CA ALA A 203 2.76 -19.91 -10.68
C ALA A 203 2.95 -20.13 -12.20
N GLY A 204 2.68 -19.12 -13.03
CA GLY A 204 2.74 -19.22 -14.49
C GLY A 204 1.51 -19.86 -15.13
N GLN A 205 0.40 -20.00 -14.39
CA GLN A 205 -0.85 -20.61 -14.85
C GLN A 205 -1.85 -19.50 -15.24
N ALA A 206 -1.57 -18.81 -16.34
CA ALA A 206 -2.31 -17.62 -16.75
C ALA A 206 -3.77 -17.94 -17.16
N GLU A 207 -4.01 -19.08 -17.79
CA GLU A 207 -5.35 -19.55 -18.18
C GLU A 207 -6.22 -19.79 -16.95
N THR A 208 -5.71 -20.50 -15.95
CA THR A 208 -6.46 -20.74 -14.70
C THR A 208 -6.66 -19.45 -13.90
N ALA A 209 -5.70 -18.53 -13.93
CA ALA A 209 -5.88 -17.20 -13.35
C ALA A 209 -7.02 -16.43 -14.03
N LEU A 210 -7.12 -16.49 -15.36
CA LEU A 210 -8.22 -15.88 -16.11
C LEU A 210 -9.57 -16.49 -15.72
N GLU A 211 -9.68 -17.83 -15.68
CA GLU A 211 -10.90 -18.52 -15.25
C GLU A 211 -11.37 -18.06 -13.86
N TRP A 212 -10.44 -17.79 -12.94
CA TRP A 212 -10.77 -17.27 -11.61
C TRP A 212 -11.25 -15.82 -11.65
N LEU A 213 -10.64 -14.96 -12.47
CA LEU A 213 -11.06 -13.57 -12.63
C LEU A 213 -12.45 -13.46 -13.26
N GLU A 214 -12.80 -14.37 -14.17
CA GLU A 214 -14.13 -14.43 -14.81
C GLU A 214 -15.23 -14.93 -13.87
N LYS A 215 -14.88 -15.62 -12.76
CA LYS A 215 -15.83 -16.01 -11.70
C LYS A 215 -16.25 -14.86 -10.78
N THR A 216 -15.75 -13.65 -11.01
CA THR A 216 -16.10 -12.48 -10.21
C THR A 216 -17.62 -12.25 -10.24
N PRO A 217 -18.33 -12.19 -9.10
CA PRO A 217 -19.78 -12.00 -9.08
C PRO A 217 -20.21 -10.71 -9.78
N LEU A 218 -21.32 -10.78 -10.53
CA LEU A 218 -21.89 -9.61 -11.19
C LEU A 218 -22.32 -8.56 -10.15
N GLY A 219 -21.93 -7.30 -10.38
CA GLY A 219 -22.26 -6.16 -9.51
C GLY A 219 -21.40 -6.04 -8.24
N ASP A 220 -20.51 -6.99 -7.97
CA ASP A 220 -19.47 -6.81 -6.95
C ASP A 220 -18.30 -6.03 -7.56
N HIS A 221 -18.19 -4.76 -7.16
CA HIS A 221 -17.15 -3.84 -7.61
C HIS A 221 -15.96 -3.77 -6.66
N THR A 222 -15.94 -4.62 -5.63
CA THR A 222 -14.86 -4.67 -4.64
C THR A 222 -13.57 -5.11 -5.33
N ARG A 223 -12.50 -4.32 -5.18
CA ARG A 223 -11.19 -4.58 -5.82
C ARG A 223 -11.21 -4.63 -7.35
N ASP A 224 -12.13 -3.90 -8.00
CA ASP A 224 -12.15 -3.73 -9.46
C ASP A 224 -10.80 -3.22 -10.00
N ARG A 225 -10.10 -2.40 -9.22
CA ARG A 225 -8.76 -1.90 -9.55
C ARG A 225 -7.75 -3.04 -9.67
N GLU A 226 -7.59 -3.82 -8.61
CA GLU A 226 -6.67 -4.95 -8.58
C GLU A 226 -7.05 -6.04 -9.59
N ARG A 227 -8.36 -6.25 -9.82
CA ARG A 227 -8.85 -7.17 -10.84
C ARG A 227 -8.39 -6.75 -12.23
N ASP A 228 -8.61 -5.49 -12.62
CA ASP A 228 -8.19 -5.01 -13.95
C ASP A 228 -6.67 -4.99 -14.10
N GLU A 229 -5.93 -4.63 -13.06
CA GLU A 229 -4.46 -4.70 -13.07
C GLU A 229 -3.95 -6.13 -13.30
N LEU A 230 -4.59 -7.12 -12.68
CA LEU A 230 -4.25 -8.53 -12.88
C LEU A 230 -4.71 -9.05 -14.24
N LEU A 231 -5.92 -8.72 -14.69
CA LEU A 231 -6.42 -9.05 -16.04
C LEU A 231 -5.49 -8.50 -17.13
N PHE A 232 -5.00 -7.26 -16.98
CA PHE A 232 -4.06 -6.67 -17.92
C PHE A 232 -2.78 -7.50 -18.05
N LYS A 233 -2.23 -7.97 -16.92
CA LYS A 233 -1.04 -8.83 -16.90
C LYS A 233 -1.32 -10.23 -17.43
N VAL A 234 -2.48 -10.81 -17.10
CA VAL A 234 -2.91 -12.13 -17.56
C VAL A 234 -3.10 -12.16 -19.07
N TYR A 235 -3.84 -11.20 -19.65
CA TYR A 235 -4.02 -11.14 -21.10
C TYR A 235 -2.72 -10.86 -21.85
N ALA A 236 -1.79 -10.09 -21.26
CA ALA A 236 -0.45 -9.93 -21.82
C ALA A 236 0.29 -11.28 -21.91
N ALA A 237 0.26 -12.07 -20.83
CA ALA A 237 0.90 -13.39 -20.77
C ALA A 237 0.26 -14.40 -21.75
N LEU A 238 -1.05 -14.29 -21.98
CA LEU A 238 -1.80 -15.12 -22.92
C LEU A 238 -1.71 -14.65 -24.39
N GLY A 239 -1.06 -13.50 -24.66
CA GLY A 239 -1.02 -12.90 -26.00
C GLY A 239 -2.37 -12.37 -26.50
N ALA A 240 -3.36 -12.23 -25.61
CA ALA A 240 -4.72 -11.79 -25.93
C ALA A 240 -4.81 -10.27 -26.03
N ARG A 241 -4.20 -9.70 -27.08
CA ARG A 241 -4.00 -8.25 -27.24
C ARG A 241 -5.30 -7.44 -27.21
N GLU A 242 -6.35 -7.89 -27.88
CA GLU A 242 -7.64 -7.18 -27.93
C GLU A 242 -8.29 -7.10 -26.53
N SER A 243 -8.29 -8.22 -25.80
CA SER A 243 -8.78 -8.26 -24.42
C SER A 243 -7.93 -7.40 -23.49
N GLN A 244 -6.61 -7.41 -23.68
CA GLN A 244 -5.69 -6.56 -22.92
C GLN A 244 -5.97 -5.06 -23.17
N GLU A 245 -6.22 -4.67 -24.41
CA GLU A 245 -6.57 -3.28 -24.77
C GLU A 245 -7.91 -2.86 -24.16
N SER A 246 -8.91 -3.74 -24.18
CA SER A 246 -10.20 -3.51 -23.51
C SER A 246 -10.03 -3.26 -22.01
N VAL A 247 -9.12 -4.00 -21.34
CA VAL A 247 -8.80 -3.75 -19.93
C VAL A 247 -8.04 -2.43 -19.74
N ALA A 248 -7.08 -2.13 -20.62
CA ALA A 248 -6.35 -0.86 -20.59
C ALA A 248 -7.28 0.35 -20.68
N TRP A 249 -8.32 0.27 -21.51
CA TRP A 249 -9.39 1.28 -21.57
C TRP A 249 -10.13 1.46 -20.25
N ARG A 250 -10.47 0.36 -19.56
CA ARG A 250 -11.13 0.44 -18.23
C ARG A 250 -10.21 1.06 -17.19
N ILE A 251 -8.93 0.68 -17.17
CA ILE A 251 -7.92 1.24 -16.27
C ILE A 251 -7.79 2.75 -16.52
N PHE A 252 -7.59 3.15 -17.78
CA PHE A 252 -7.46 4.56 -18.16
C PHE A 252 -8.69 5.39 -17.81
N ARG A 253 -9.92 4.89 -18.06
CA ARG A 253 -11.14 5.66 -17.75
C ARG A 253 -11.45 5.74 -16.26
N ARG A 254 -10.99 4.78 -15.45
CA ARG A 254 -11.13 4.83 -14.00
C ARG A 254 -10.16 5.83 -13.37
N ASP A 255 -8.99 5.99 -13.96
CA ASP A 255 -7.94 6.89 -13.48
C ASP A 255 -7.23 7.51 -14.69
N ARG A 256 -7.80 8.60 -15.21
CA ARG A 256 -7.25 9.30 -16.37
C ARG A 256 -6.01 10.07 -15.95
N ASN A 257 -4.86 9.63 -16.42
CA ASN A 257 -3.59 10.32 -16.26
C ASN A 257 -2.65 9.92 -17.41
N LEU A 258 -1.50 10.58 -17.52
CA LEU A 258 -0.55 10.26 -18.59
C LEU A 258 -0.01 8.83 -18.50
N SER A 259 0.17 8.26 -17.30
CA SER A 259 0.67 6.90 -17.14
C SER A 259 -0.31 5.86 -17.70
N THR A 260 -1.59 5.99 -17.37
CA THR A 260 -2.63 5.07 -17.86
C THR A 260 -2.94 5.29 -19.35
N LEU A 261 -2.77 6.52 -19.85
CA LEU A 261 -2.84 6.81 -21.29
C LEU A 261 -1.70 6.13 -22.05
N GLU A 262 -0.45 6.25 -21.58
CA GLU A 262 0.69 5.61 -22.25
C GLU A 262 0.59 4.07 -22.19
N GLN A 263 0.05 3.51 -21.09
CA GLN A 263 -0.26 2.08 -21.00
C GLN A 263 -1.27 1.65 -22.09
N LEU A 264 -2.30 2.45 -22.36
CA LEU A 264 -3.26 2.19 -23.43
C LEU A 264 -2.62 2.37 -24.83
N LEU A 265 -1.82 3.41 -25.04
CA LEU A 265 -1.15 3.69 -26.32
C LEU A 265 -0.11 2.64 -26.70
N ALA A 266 0.50 1.96 -25.74
CA ALA A 266 1.34 0.80 -26.00
C ALA A 266 0.59 -0.33 -26.75
N LEU A 267 -0.74 -0.40 -26.60
CA LEU A 267 -1.61 -1.39 -27.24
C LEU A 267 -2.30 -0.81 -28.49
N ALA A 268 -2.89 0.37 -28.40
CA ALA A 268 -3.61 1.01 -29.51
C ALA A 268 -2.67 1.64 -30.57
N GLY A 269 -1.41 1.87 -30.23
CA GLY A 269 -0.41 2.54 -31.07
C GLY A 269 -0.34 4.05 -30.81
N GLN A 270 0.88 4.61 -30.87
CA GLN A 270 1.14 6.02 -30.56
C GLN A 270 0.45 6.99 -31.52
N SER A 271 0.18 6.57 -32.76
CA SER A 271 -0.59 7.37 -33.73
C SER A 271 -2.05 7.59 -33.31
N ALA A 272 -2.59 6.79 -32.38
CA ALA A 272 -3.96 6.95 -31.88
C ALA A 272 -4.10 8.04 -30.80
N ARG A 273 -2.99 8.58 -30.28
CA ARG A 273 -2.96 9.52 -29.14
C ARG A 273 -3.94 10.68 -29.30
N GLU A 274 -3.87 11.38 -30.42
CA GLU A 274 -4.72 12.55 -30.65
C GLU A 274 -6.21 12.17 -30.71
N LYS A 275 -6.54 11.07 -31.39
CA LYS A 275 -7.92 10.57 -31.49
C LYS A 275 -8.48 10.18 -30.12
N ILE A 276 -7.68 9.49 -29.30
CA ILE A 276 -8.07 9.05 -27.95
C ILE A 276 -8.28 10.27 -27.04
N VAL A 277 -7.30 11.17 -26.99
CA VAL A 277 -7.38 12.39 -26.16
C VAL A 277 -8.60 13.22 -26.57
N HIS A 278 -8.80 13.47 -27.86
CA HIS A 278 -9.94 14.25 -28.35
C HIS A 278 -11.30 13.61 -27.98
N GLY A 279 -11.42 12.29 -28.11
CA GLY A 279 -12.62 11.56 -27.71
C GLY A 279 -12.89 11.70 -26.21
N GLU A 280 -11.86 11.59 -25.37
CA GLU A 280 -12.00 11.63 -23.92
C GLU A 280 -12.21 13.05 -23.39
N VAL A 281 -11.65 14.08 -24.05
CA VAL A 281 -12.02 15.49 -23.80
C VAL A 281 -13.53 15.68 -23.95
N SER A 282 -14.14 15.13 -25.01
CA SER A 282 -15.59 15.23 -25.23
C SER A 282 -16.39 14.55 -24.12
N VAL A 283 -15.94 13.40 -23.64
CA VAL A 283 -16.57 12.67 -22.53
C VAL A 283 -16.45 13.46 -21.21
N ILE A 284 -15.25 13.97 -20.90
CA ILE A 284 -14.98 14.75 -19.68
C ILE A 284 -15.84 16.02 -19.66
N LEU A 285 -15.87 16.78 -20.76
CA LEU A 285 -16.64 18.01 -20.84
C LEU A 285 -18.16 17.78 -20.70
N ALA A 286 -18.66 16.62 -21.10
CA ALA A 286 -20.07 16.25 -20.99
C ALA A 286 -20.48 15.79 -19.57
N ASP A 287 -19.56 15.31 -18.72
CA ASP A 287 -19.93 14.87 -17.37
C ASP A 287 -20.19 16.06 -16.44
N THR A 288 -21.43 16.21 -15.98
CA THR A 288 -21.83 17.31 -15.07
C THR A 288 -21.14 17.32 -13.71
N ARG A 289 -20.53 16.20 -13.29
CA ARG A 289 -19.79 16.11 -12.02
C ARG A 289 -18.40 16.73 -12.16
N PHE A 290 -17.85 17.17 -11.03
CA PHE A 290 -16.46 17.58 -10.95
C PHE A 290 -15.58 16.41 -10.51
N ASP A 291 -14.55 16.12 -11.29
CA ASP A 291 -13.46 15.23 -10.93
C ASP A 291 -12.12 15.98 -11.11
N CYS A 292 -11.32 16.00 -10.04
CA CYS A 292 -10.03 16.69 -10.05
C CYS A 292 -9.01 15.99 -10.96
N ALA A 293 -9.08 14.67 -11.09
CA ALA A 293 -8.19 13.89 -11.95
C ALA A 293 -8.47 14.16 -13.43
N ASP A 294 -9.75 14.29 -13.82
CA ASP A 294 -10.11 14.67 -15.19
C ASP A 294 -9.59 16.06 -15.55
N ALA A 295 -9.74 17.04 -14.64
CA ALA A 295 -9.18 18.38 -14.84
C ALA A 295 -7.64 18.33 -14.98
N GLN A 296 -6.94 17.59 -14.11
CA GLN A 296 -5.49 17.44 -14.18
C GLN A 296 -5.06 16.76 -15.49
N PHE A 297 -5.77 15.71 -15.91
CA PHE A 297 -5.50 15.00 -17.16
C PHE A 297 -5.60 15.93 -18.37
N LEU A 298 -6.61 16.80 -18.45
CA LEU A 298 -6.74 17.76 -19.54
C LEU A 298 -5.50 18.68 -19.61
N VAL A 299 -5.01 19.18 -18.48
CA VAL A 299 -3.80 20.00 -18.44
C VAL A 299 -2.58 19.22 -18.92
N ASP A 300 -2.37 18.04 -18.34
CA ASP A 300 -1.21 17.19 -18.64
C ASP A 300 -1.20 16.71 -20.10
N ALA A 301 -2.39 16.54 -20.71
CA ALA A 301 -2.56 16.21 -22.12
C ALA A 301 -2.43 17.43 -23.06
N GLY A 302 -2.12 18.62 -22.54
CA GLY A 302 -1.97 19.85 -23.32
C GLY A 302 -3.29 20.45 -23.81
N ARG A 303 -4.41 20.16 -23.12
CA ARG A 303 -5.76 20.68 -23.39
C ARG A 303 -6.15 21.72 -22.35
N GLY A 304 -5.27 22.72 -22.18
CA GLY A 304 -5.43 23.74 -21.14
C GLY A 304 -6.68 24.61 -21.32
N ALA A 305 -7.07 24.91 -22.56
CA ALA A 305 -8.29 25.66 -22.84
C ALA A 305 -9.54 24.88 -22.40
N GLU A 306 -9.60 23.59 -22.73
CA GLU A 306 -10.69 22.72 -22.32
C GLU A 306 -10.69 22.46 -20.81
N ALA A 307 -9.50 22.38 -20.18
CA ALA A 307 -9.38 22.31 -18.72
C ALA A 307 -9.94 23.57 -18.04
N GLU A 308 -9.65 24.76 -18.60
CA GLU A 308 -10.22 26.02 -18.10
C GLU A 308 -11.74 26.04 -18.24
N ASP A 309 -12.28 25.67 -19.40
CA ASP A 309 -13.72 25.61 -19.62
C ASP A 309 -14.40 24.58 -18.69
N TYR A 310 -13.77 23.42 -18.49
CA TYR A 310 -14.23 22.39 -17.56
C TYR A 310 -14.35 22.92 -16.12
N LEU A 311 -13.29 23.59 -15.64
CA LEU A 311 -13.22 24.17 -14.30
C LEU A 311 -14.20 25.34 -14.12
N MET A 312 -14.33 26.21 -15.12
CA MET A 312 -15.24 27.35 -15.09
C MET A 312 -16.70 26.89 -15.00
N ALA A 313 -17.10 25.92 -15.82
CA ALA A 313 -18.46 25.37 -15.80
C ALA A 313 -18.81 24.68 -14.47
N ARG A 314 -17.80 24.21 -13.72
CA ARG A 314 -17.95 23.46 -12.47
C ARG A 314 -17.42 24.22 -11.25
N ALA A 315 -17.18 25.52 -11.36
CA ALA A 315 -16.54 26.31 -10.31
C ALA A 315 -17.26 26.20 -8.94
N GLY A 316 -18.59 26.11 -8.96
CA GLY A 316 -19.41 25.94 -7.75
C GLY A 316 -19.42 24.53 -7.15
N LEU A 317 -18.90 23.53 -7.86
CA LEU A 317 -18.83 22.13 -7.42
C LEU A 317 -17.46 21.75 -6.82
N ILE A 318 -16.46 22.62 -6.95
CA ILE A 318 -15.10 22.33 -6.49
C ILE A 318 -15.05 22.41 -4.97
N ASP A 319 -14.86 21.28 -4.31
CA ASP A 319 -14.67 21.21 -2.86
C ASP A 319 -13.20 21.42 -2.49
N GLY A 320 -12.90 22.61 -1.95
CA GLY A 320 -11.58 22.98 -1.46
C GLY A 320 -11.04 22.16 -0.27
N GLU A 321 -11.80 21.20 0.27
CA GLU A 321 -11.26 20.22 1.21
C GLU A 321 -10.31 19.20 0.54
N HIS A 322 -10.43 18.98 -0.78
CA HIS A 322 -9.55 18.12 -1.57
C HIS A 322 -8.20 18.78 -1.91
N TYR A 323 -7.54 19.33 -0.89
CA TYR A 323 -6.30 20.11 -1.00
C TYR A 323 -5.20 19.44 -1.84
N TYR A 324 -4.95 18.14 -1.61
CA TYR A 324 -3.83 17.43 -2.23
C TYR A 324 -3.93 17.32 -3.76
N GLY A 325 -5.13 17.29 -4.33
CA GLY A 325 -5.32 17.33 -5.78
C GLY A 325 -5.42 18.76 -6.32
N LEU A 326 -6.12 19.63 -5.60
CA LEU A 326 -6.43 20.98 -6.08
C LEU A 326 -5.22 21.92 -6.09
N LEU A 327 -4.29 21.84 -5.12
CA LEU A 327 -3.12 22.70 -5.16
C LEU A 327 -2.23 22.41 -6.39
N PRO A 328 -1.80 21.16 -6.65
CA PRO A 328 -1.06 20.83 -7.88
C PRO A 328 -1.80 21.23 -9.15
N LEU A 329 -3.13 21.04 -9.20
CA LEU A 329 -3.94 21.46 -10.33
C LEU A 329 -3.87 22.98 -10.57
N SER A 330 -3.98 23.79 -9.52
CA SER A 330 -3.89 25.24 -9.63
C SER A 330 -2.53 25.71 -10.16
N GLU A 331 -1.45 25.05 -9.73
CA GLU A 331 -0.09 25.33 -10.19
C GLU A 331 0.11 24.88 -11.64
N SER A 332 -0.43 23.72 -12.02
CA SER A 332 -0.40 23.20 -13.38
C SER A 332 -1.14 24.12 -14.36
N MET A 333 -2.36 24.58 -14.00
CA MET A 333 -3.10 25.58 -14.81
C MET A 333 -2.30 26.87 -14.99
N LEU A 334 -1.67 27.37 -13.91
CA LEU A 334 -0.87 28.58 -13.98
C LEU A 334 0.37 28.40 -14.88
N GLY A 335 1.05 27.25 -14.76
CA GLY A 335 2.19 26.88 -15.59
C GLY A 335 1.83 26.73 -17.07
N ALA A 336 0.62 26.23 -17.35
CA ALA A 336 0.06 26.10 -18.69
C ALA A 336 -0.50 27.42 -19.27
N GLY A 337 -0.41 28.55 -18.53
CA GLY A 337 -0.85 29.85 -19.02
C GLY A 337 -2.34 30.13 -18.85
N HIS A 338 -3.02 29.43 -17.94
CA HIS A 338 -4.45 29.57 -17.65
C HIS A 338 -4.72 30.17 -16.25
N PRO A 339 -4.45 31.47 -16.04
CA PRO A 339 -4.55 32.12 -14.72
C PRO A 339 -6.00 32.22 -14.21
N LEU A 340 -7.00 32.24 -15.09
CA LEU A 340 -8.42 32.27 -14.70
C LEU A 340 -8.83 30.96 -14.04
N ALA A 341 -8.47 29.82 -14.64
CA ALA A 341 -8.71 28.51 -14.05
C ALA A 341 -7.97 28.31 -12.73
N ALA A 342 -6.70 28.71 -12.65
CA ALA A 342 -5.94 28.69 -11.40
C ALA A 342 -6.64 29.52 -10.31
N THR A 343 -7.23 30.66 -10.69
CA THR A 343 -8.03 31.50 -9.77
C THR A 343 -9.25 30.77 -9.22
N VAL A 344 -9.99 30.05 -10.05
CA VAL A 344 -11.15 29.24 -9.60
C VAL A 344 -10.72 28.28 -8.48
N VAL A 345 -9.63 27.53 -8.71
CA VAL A 345 -9.15 26.51 -7.78
C VAL A 345 -8.61 27.14 -6.49
N TYR A 346 -7.80 28.20 -6.59
CA TYR A 346 -7.30 28.91 -5.40
C TYR A 346 -8.42 29.53 -4.56
N ARG A 347 -9.48 30.08 -5.19
CA ARG A 347 -10.65 30.60 -4.47
C ARG A 347 -11.38 29.50 -3.72
N ALA A 348 -11.59 28.33 -4.34
CA ALA A 348 -12.22 27.18 -3.67
C ALA A 348 -11.41 26.70 -2.45
N LEU A 349 -10.08 26.58 -2.59
CA LEU A 349 -9.16 26.25 -1.50
C LEU A 349 -9.23 27.25 -0.35
N LEU A 350 -9.16 28.55 -0.68
CA LEU A 350 -9.20 29.64 0.30
C LEU A 350 -10.55 29.66 1.03
N ASP A 351 -11.66 29.66 0.31
CA ASP A 351 -13.00 29.71 0.86
C ASP A 351 -13.27 28.51 1.79
N SER A 352 -12.82 27.32 1.41
CA SER A 352 -12.89 26.12 2.26
C SER A 352 -12.13 26.29 3.58
N ILE A 353 -10.92 26.84 3.56
CA ILE A 353 -10.14 27.10 4.79
C ILE A 353 -10.89 28.09 5.70
N LEU A 354 -11.42 29.17 5.15
CA LEU A 354 -12.09 30.20 5.95
C LEU A 354 -13.43 29.71 6.51
N LYS A 355 -14.18 28.92 5.74
CA LYS A 355 -15.44 28.27 6.18
C LYS A 355 -15.21 27.37 7.39
N ARG A 356 -14.15 26.56 7.40
CA ARG A 356 -13.79 25.65 8.51
C ARG A 356 -13.30 26.35 9.78
N ALA A 357 -12.92 27.64 9.68
CA ALA A 357 -12.49 28.48 10.79
C ALA A 357 -11.32 27.92 11.63
N ARG A 358 -10.40 27.14 11.03
CA ARG A 358 -9.23 26.58 11.72
C ARG A 358 -8.02 27.52 11.63
N SER A 359 -7.68 28.17 12.74
CA SER A 359 -6.61 29.20 12.79
C SER A 359 -5.21 28.69 12.42
N LYS A 360 -4.93 27.39 12.57
CA LYS A 360 -3.65 26.76 12.23
C LYS A 360 -3.34 26.78 10.73
N ILE A 361 -4.37 26.76 9.88
CA ILE A 361 -4.21 26.66 8.41
C ILE A 361 -4.39 28.01 7.68
N TYR A 362 -4.61 29.10 8.41
CA TYR A 362 -4.76 30.44 7.81
C TYR A 362 -3.49 30.97 7.13
N GLY A 363 -2.31 30.41 7.44
CA GLY A 363 -1.09 30.70 6.69
C GLY A 363 -1.23 30.34 5.21
N HIS A 364 -1.82 29.17 4.90
CA HIS A 364 -2.08 28.76 3.53
C HIS A 364 -3.11 29.66 2.85
N ALA A 365 -4.22 29.99 3.53
CA ALA A 365 -5.23 30.89 2.97
C ALA A 365 -4.66 32.28 2.63
N ALA A 366 -3.80 32.85 3.48
CA ALA A 366 -3.13 34.11 3.20
C ALA A 366 -2.18 33.99 2.00
N SER A 367 -1.47 32.87 1.87
CA SER A 367 -0.65 32.58 0.70
C SER A 367 -1.46 32.48 -0.59
N TYR A 368 -2.64 31.84 -0.55
CA TYR A 368 -3.54 31.75 -1.69
C TYR A 368 -4.09 33.13 -2.09
N LEU A 369 -4.42 33.99 -1.11
CA LEU A 369 -4.88 35.35 -1.41
C LEU A 369 -3.80 36.17 -2.14
N ARG A 370 -2.55 36.10 -1.68
CA ARG A 370 -1.41 36.76 -2.36
C ARG A 370 -1.18 36.21 -3.76
N ASN A 371 -1.31 34.90 -3.95
CA ASN A 371 -1.26 34.29 -5.28
C ASN A 371 -2.38 34.81 -6.18
N LEU A 372 -3.61 34.88 -5.68
CA LEU A 372 -4.78 35.42 -6.39
C LEU A 372 -4.56 36.87 -6.81
N GLU A 373 -4.00 37.71 -5.94
CA GLU A 373 -3.67 39.10 -6.26
C GLU A 373 -2.64 39.18 -7.39
N ARG A 374 -1.54 38.43 -7.27
CA ARG A 374 -0.48 38.38 -8.29
C ARG A 374 -0.97 37.90 -9.66
N ILE A 375 -1.83 36.88 -9.70
CA ILE A 375 -2.34 36.34 -10.98
C ILE A 375 -3.47 37.18 -11.57
N SER A 376 -4.15 38.00 -10.77
CA SER A 376 -5.26 38.83 -11.25
C SER A 376 -4.84 39.78 -12.38
N GLY A 377 -3.63 40.34 -12.32
CA GLY A 377 -3.08 41.21 -13.36
C GLY A 377 -2.78 40.50 -14.69
N LYS A 378 -2.88 39.17 -14.75
CA LYS A 378 -2.72 38.36 -15.97
C LYS A 378 -4.06 37.96 -16.60
N ILE A 379 -5.18 38.28 -15.96
CA ILE A 379 -6.53 37.88 -16.41
C ILE A 379 -7.15 39.04 -17.18
N MET A 380 -7.36 38.84 -18.48
CA MET A 380 -7.98 39.83 -19.36
C MET A 380 -9.51 39.75 -19.36
N GLU A 381 -10.05 38.52 -19.22
CA GLU A 381 -11.48 38.25 -19.24
C GLU A 381 -11.85 37.32 -18.08
N TRP A 382 -12.86 37.71 -17.30
CA TRP A 382 -13.27 36.96 -16.10
C TRP A 382 -14.38 35.94 -16.34
N LYS A 383 -14.92 35.85 -17.56
CA LYS A 383 -15.93 34.85 -18.00
C LYS A 383 -17.06 34.61 -16.97
N GLY A 384 -17.60 35.69 -16.41
CA GLY A 384 -18.70 35.64 -15.42
C GLY A 384 -18.28 35.46 -13.95
N LEU A 385 -17.00 35.24 -13.65
CA LEU A 385 -16.49 35.31 -12.28
C LEU A 385 -16.37 36.76 -11.81
N PRO A 386 -16.55 37.03 -10.51
CA PRO A 386 -16.17 38.32 -9.93
C PRO A 386 -14.68 38.56 -10.16
N ASP A 387 -14.31 39.78 -10.53
CA ASP A 387 -12.91 40.19 -10.60
C ASP A 387 -12.24 40.13 -9.21
N HIS A 388 -10.92 40.33 -9.17
CA HIS A 388 -10.20 40.22 -7.90
C HIS A 388 -10.67 41.25 -6.84
N PRO A 389 -10.84 42.54 -7.15
CA PRO A 389 -11.39 43.51 -6.20
C PRO A 389 -12.78 43.13 -5.65
N ALA A 390 -13.71 42.69 -6.52
CA ALA A 390 -15.04 42.28 -6.10
C ALA A 390 -15.02 41.03 -5.23
N TYR A 391 -14.18 40.04 -5.57
CA TYR A 391 -13.98 38.86 -4.73
C TYR A 391 -13.39 39.23 -3.37
N LEU A 392 -12.36 40.08 -3.32
CA LEU A 392 -11.72 40.53 -2.08
C LEU A 392 -12.72 41.28 -1.18
N ALA A 393 -13.54 42.17 -1.73
CA ALA A 393 -14.57 42.88 -0.98
C ALA A 393 -15.62 41.91 -0.40
N SER A 394 -16.05 40.92 -1.18
CA SER A 394 -16.96 39.85 -0.71
C SER A 394 -16.35 39.03 0.41
N LEU A 395 -15.06 38.67 0.26
CA LEU A 395 -14.30 37.92 1.25
C LEU A 395 -14.15 38.68 2.57
N GLN A 396 -13.81 39.98 2.49
CA GLN A 396 -13.73 40.88 3.63
C GLN A 396 -15.06 40.99 4.37
N SER A 397 -16.17 41.16 3.65
CA SER A 397 -17.51 41.23 4.24
C SER A 397 -17.91 39.92 4.95
N LYS A 398 -17.75 38.77 4.28
CA LYS A 398 -18.13 37.45 4.83
C LYS A 398 -17.27 36.99 6.00
N HIS A 399 -16.00 37.43 6.05
CA HIS A 399 -15.01 36.92 7.00
C HIS A 399 -14.35 38.01 7.85
N ALA A 400 -14.98 39.18 8.01
CA ALA A 400 -14.47 40.33 8.75
C ALA A 400 -13.93 40.00 10.16
N ARG A 401 -14.60 39.09 10.88
CA ARG A 401 -14.24 38.73 12.26
C ARG A 401 -13.03 37.79 12.38
N LYS A 402 -12.47 37.29 11.28
CA LYS A 402 -11.31 36.38 11.29
C LYS A 402 -10.00 37.16 11.40
N SER A 403 -9.81 37.91 12.49
CA SER A 403 -8.66 38.80 12.71
C SER A 403 -7.29 38.12 12.51
N ALA A 404 -7.16 36.87 12.98
CA ALA A 404 -5.93 36.07 12.82
C ALA A 404 -5.63 35.70 11.36
N PHE A 405 -6.61 35.70 10.45
CA PHE A 405 -6.39 35.55 9.01
C PHE A 405 -5.94 36.88 8.41
N TRP A 406 -6.66 37.98 8.68
CA TRP A 406 -6.33 39.30 8.15
C TRP A 406 -4.96 39.80 8.59
N SER A 407 -4.56 39.53 9.84
CA SER A 407 -3.21 39.84 10.34
C SER A 407 -2.10 39.12 9.55
N ARG A 408 -2.36 37.94 9.00
CA ARG A 408 -1.41 37.17 8.17
C ARG A 408 -1.42 37.59 6.69
N CYS A 409 -2.41 38.38 6.27
CA CYS A 409 -2.46 38.97 4.94
C CYS A 409 -1.74 40.32 4.92
N ALA A 410 -1.74 41.04 6.05
CA ALA A 410 -1.09 42.34 6.22
C ALA A 410 0.41 42.26 6.53
N GLY A 411 0.90 41.11 6.98
CA GLY A 411 2.32 40.78 7.11
C GLY A 411 2.74 39.79 6.05
#